data_AF-A0A7H4LSW9-F1
#
_entry.id   AF-A0A7H4LSW9-F1
#
_cell.length_a   1.000
_cell.length_b   1.000
_cell.length_c   1.000
_cell.angle_alpha   90.00
_cell.angle_beta   90.00
_cell.angle_gamma   90.00
#
_symmetry.space_group_name_H-M   'P 1'
#
loop_
_entity.id
_entity.type
_entity.pdbx_description
1 polymer ?
#
loop_
_entity_poly.entity_id
_entity_poly.type
_entity_poly.pdbx_seq_one_letter_code
_entity_poly.pdbx_strand_id
1 'polypeptide(L)' 'MQALSDILAQKQDEGLLTLSDPELEATAFLGAIMGYPLPGALIAQKAVAPERLEQLAECAISAFLTAWGYRQ' A
#
# COMPACT_ATOMS: atom_id res chain seq x y z
N MET A 1 -3.21 -10.49 6.95
CA MET A 1 -2.19 -10.44 5.89
C MET A 1 -2.54 -11.38 4.75
N GLN A 2 -2.86 -12.65 5.03
CA GLN A 2 -3.22 -13.66 4.01
C GLN A 2 -4.21 -13.17 2.93
N ALA A 3 -5.33 -12.57 3.34
CA ALA A 3 -6.38 -12.13 2.41
C ALA A 3 -5.92 -11.14 1.32
N LEU A 4 -5.00 -10.21 1.62
CA LEU A 4 -4.50 -9.27 0.60
C LEU A 4 -3.50 -9.95 -0.33
N SER A 5 -2.60 -10.77 0.22
CA SER A 5 -1.64 -11.54 -0.57
C SER A 5 -2.34 -12.48 -1.53
N ASP A 6 -3.43 -13.12 -1.10
CA ASP A 6 -4.22 -14.05 -1.92
C ASP A 6 -4.91 -13.30 -3.08
N ILE A 7 -5.47 -12.11 -2.81
CA ILE A 7 -6.06 -11.25 -3.85
C ILE A 7 -4.99 -10.81 -4.86
N LEU A 8 -3.83 -10.36 -4.37
CA LEU A 8 -2.72 -9.91 -5.22
C LEU A 8 -2.19 -11.05 -6.09
N ALA A 9 -2.01 -12.25 -5.54
CA ALA A 9 -1.63 -13.45 -6.29
C ALA A 9 -2.69 -13.79 -7.37
N GLN A 10 -3.97 -13.75 -7.03
CA GLN A 10 -5.05 -13.97 -7.99
C GLN A 10 -4.99 -12.94 -9.15
N LYS A 11 -4.74 -11.66 -8.86
CA LYS A 11 -4.65 -10.61 -9.89
C LYS A 11 -3.38 -10.72 -10.74
N GLN A 12 -2.31 -11.29 -10.19
CA GLN A 12 -1.13 -11.67 -10.97
C GLN A 12 -1.45 -12.84 -11.91
N ASP A 13 -2.16 -13.86 -11.45
CA ASP A 13 -2.59 -15.00 -12.28
C ASP A 13 -3.54 -14.58 -13.41
N GLU A 14 -4.38 -13.56 -13.16
CA GLU A 14 -5.22 -12.90 -14.18
C GLU A 14 -4.41 -12.02 -15.16
N GLY A 15 -3.10 -11.82 -14.91
CA GLY A 15 -2.22 -10.99 -15.75
C GLY A 15 -2.45 -9.48 -15.62
N LEU A 16 -3.19 -9.04 -14.60
CA LEU A 16 -3.56 -7.63 -14.40
C LEU A 16 -2.48 -6.83 -13.68
N LEU A 17 -1.58 -7.49 -12.97
CA LEU A 17 -0.44 -6.88 -12.29
C LEU A 17 0.75 -7.84 -12.28
N THR A 18 1.92 -7.33 -11.92
CA THR A 18 3.18 -8.07 -11.84
C THR A 18 3.76 -7.87 -10.44
N LEU A 19 3.88 -8.97 -9.69
CA LEU A 19 4.50 -8.99 -8.37
C LEU A 19 5.76 -9.84 -8.42
N SER A 20 6.78 -9.44 -7.67
CA SER A 20 8.02 -10.20 -7.51
C SER A 20 7.93 -11.12 -6.30
N ASP A 21 7.34 -10.62 -5.21
CA ASP A 21 7.05 -11.36 -3.97
C ASP A 21 5.70 -10.86 -3.39
N PRO A 22 4.59 -11.59 -3.62
CA PRO A 22 3.26 -11.13 -3.19
C PRO A 22 3.12 -10.88 -1.69
N GLU A 23 3.80 -11.66 -0.85
CA GLU A 23 3.68 -11.55 0.60
C GLU A 23 4.48 -10.35 1.14
N LEU A 24 5.70 -10.17 0.65
CA LEU A 24 6.52 -9.01 0.99
C LEU A 24 5.89 -7.72 0.49
N GLU A 25 5.40 -7.70 -0.75
CA GLU A 25 4.80 -6.52 -1.36
C GLU A 25 3.45 -6.16 -0.71
N ALA A 26 2.64 -7.14 -0.33
CA ALA A 26 1.43 -6.92 0.48
C ALA A 26 1.77 -6.33 1.85
N THR A 27 2.83 -6.83 2.49
CA THR A 27 3.28 -6.34 3.80
C THR A 27 3.82 -4.92 3.71
N ALA A 28 4.60 -4.60 2.67
CA ALA A 28 5.11 -3.26 2.42
C ALA A 28 3.97 -2.26 2.13
N PHE A 29 2.97 -2.66 1.33
CA PHE A 29 1.79 -1.85 1.05
C PHE A 29 0.97 -1.57 2.30
N LEU A 30 0.69 -2.59 3.11
CA LEU A 30 -0.02 -2.43 4.38
C LEU A 30 0.79 -1.59 5.36
N GLY A 31 2.12 -1.75 5.42
CA GLY A 31 3.00 -0.94 6.24
C GLY A 31 2.99 0.53 5.83
N ALA A 32 2.98 0.81 4.53
CA ALA A 32 2.81 2.17 4.01
C ALA A 32 1.43 2.72 4.42
N ILE A 33 0.35 1.96 4.18
CA ILE A 33 -1.02 2.41 4.45
C ILE A 33 -1.35 2.56 5.94
N MET A 34 -0.92 1.61 6.76
CA MET A 34 -1.22 1.59 8.19
C MET A 34 -0.18 2.36 9.00
N GLY A 35 1.04 2.53 8.47
CA GLY A 35 2.16 3.20 9.12
C GLY A 35 2.16 4.72 8.98
N TYR A 36 1.25 5.31 8.21
CA TYR A 36 1.12 6.78 8.09
C TYR A 36 1.12 7.58 9.39
N PRO A 37 0.59 7.09 10.53
CA PRO A 37 0.64 7.86 11.76
C PRO A 37 2.06 7.98 12.32
N LEU A 38 2.95 7.01 12.08
CA LEU A 38 4.16 6.84 12.89
C LEU A 38 5.24 7.89 12.57
N PRO A 39 5.67 8.12 11.31
CA PRO A 39 6.67 9.16 11.02
C PRO A 39 6.12 10.56 11.25
N GLY A 40 4.87 10.82 10.86
CA GLY A 40 4.21 12.11 11.03
C GLY A 40 4.01 12.48 12.50
N ALA A 41 3.56 11.54 13.33
CA ALA A 41 3.41 11.77 14.77
C ALA A 41 4.75 11.85 15.50
N LEU A 42 5.76 11.08 15.09
CA LEU A 42 7.11 11.18 15.66
C LEU A 42 7.77 12.54 15.37
N ILE A 43 7.60 13.06 14.15
CA ILE A 43 8.19 14.36 13.76
C ILE A 43 7.41 15.54 14.34
N ALA A 44 6.08 15.51 14.30
CA ALA A 44 5.24 16.66 14.68
C ALA A 44 4.80 16.64 16.15
N GLN A 45 5.01 15.54 16.89
CA GLN A 45 4.46 15.29 18.24
C GLN A 45 2.94 15.57 18.33
N LYS A 46 2.23 15.43 17.22
CA LYS A 46 0.79 15.68 17.10
C LYS A 46 0.17 14.65 16.15
N ALA A 47 -1.09 14.32 16.42
CA ALA A 47 -1.87 13.48 15.51
C ALA A 47 -1.93 14.13 14.12
N VAL A 48 -1.70 13.33 13.08
CA VAL A 48 -1.83 13.75 11.68
C VAL A 48 -3.31 13.99 11.38
N ALA A 49 -3.64 15.10 10.74
CA ALA A 49 -5.02 15.43 10.38
C ALA A 49 -5.62 14.36 9.43
N PRO A 50 -6.90 13.97 9.60
CA PRO A 50 -7.52 12.91 8.79
C PRO A 50 -7.40 13.13 7.28
N GLU A 51 -7.54 14.37 6.81
CA GLU A 51 -7.48 14.72 5.39
C GLU A 51 -6.08 14.49 4.80
N ARG A 52 -5.03 14.58 5.63
CA ARG A 52 -3.65 14.29 5.23
C ARG A 52 -3.39 12.78 5.18
N LEU A 53 -4.07 12.00 6.03
CA LEU A 53 -3.99 10.54 6.00
C LEU A 53 -4.62 9.98 4.72
N GLU A 54 -5.72 10.57 4.27
CA GLU A 54 -6.37 10.21 3.00
C GLU A 54 -5.46 10.48 1.79
N GLN A 55 -4.85 11.67 1.72
CA GLN A 55 -3.87 12.00 0.67
C GLN A 55 -2.67 11.05 0.67
N LEU A 56 -2.18 10.67 1.85
CA LEU A 56 -1.10 9.69 2.00
C LEU A 56 -1.52 8.31 1.49
N ALA A 57 -2.72 7.87 1.85
CA ALA A 57 -3.31 6.62 1.37
C ALA A 57 -3.39 6.59 -0.16
N GLU A 58 -3.92 7.64 -0.78
CA GLU A 58 -3.99 7.78 -2.24
C GLU A 58 -2.61 7.70 -2.90
N CYS A 59 -1.62 8.41 -2.35
CA CYS A 59 -0.26 8.41 -2.85
C CYS A 59 0.38 7.01 -2.82
N ALA A 60 0.29 6.27 -1.72
CA ALA A 60 0.87 4.93 -1.70
C ALA A 60 0.10 3.96 -2.59
N ILE A 61 -1.23 4.04 -2.63
CA ILE A 61 -2.04 3.20 -3.54
C ILE A 61 -1.58 3.42 -4.98
N SER A 62 -1.48 4.67 -5.42
CA SER A 62 -1.02 5.00 -6.77
C SER A 62 0.41 4.50 -7.04
N ALA A 63 1.33 4.69 -6.09
CA ALA A 63 2.72 4.26 -6.22
C ALA A 63 2.84 2.73 -6.34
N PHE A 64 2.14 1.98 -5.49
CA PHE A 64 2.18 0.51 -5.52
C PHE A 64 1.50 -0.05 -6.78
N LEU A 65 0.33 0.46 -7.18
CA LEU A 65 -0.31 0.02 -8.42
C LEU A 65 0.57 0.29 -9.65
N THR A 66 1.26 1.44 -9.68
CA THR A 66 2.20 1.77 -10.75
C THR A 66 3.40 0.84 -10.74
N ALA A 67 3.99 0.58 -9.57
CA ALA A 67 5.14 -0.32 -9.42
C ALA A 67 4.79 -1.76 -9.82
N TRP A 68 3.58 -2.20 -9.51
CA TRP A 68 3.05 -3.51 -9.92
C TRP A 68 2.62 -3.55 -11.38
N GLY A 69 2.76 -2.46 -12.13
CA GLY A 69 2.35 -2.39 -13.53
C GLY A 69 0.88 -2.72 -13.72
N TYR A 70 0.02 -2.33 -12.77
CA TYR A 70 -1.40 -2.61 -12.80
C TYR A 70 -2.02 -2.04 -14.08
N ARG A 71 -2.71 -2.90 -14.85
CA ARG A 71 -3.39 -2.51 -16.09
C ARG A 71 -4.89 -2.57 -15.87
N GLN A 72 -5.55 -1.42 -16.04
CA GLN A 72 -7.01 -1.29 -16.05
C GLN A 72 -7.59 -1.75 -17.38
#